data_AF-U2ES27-F1
#
_entry.id   AF-U2ES27-F1
#
_cell.length_a   1.000
_cell.length_b   1.000
_cell.length_c   1.000
_cell.angle_alpha   90.00
_cell.angle_beta   90.00
_cell.angle_gamma   90.00
#
_symmetry.space_group_name_H-M   'P 1'
#
loop_
_entity.id
_entity.type
_entity.pdbx_description
1 polymer ?
#
loop_
_entity_poly.entity_id
_entity_poly.type
_entity_poly.pdbx_seq_one_letter_code
_entity_poly.pdbx_strand_id
1 'polypeptide(L)'
;MNNYFKLQNVLFCEDDKIATHWKMFFHGSQPAYDRQNRCIVIGAGQVVDFCTYFNSIALRKWRTYTWADKLILKLRVQGKMEICLTGYEKEDNRYIRRIVARKKIVAEEEKEIRIPYPDKPMELAGFEVHALEHSTIFEGEYGTEVPADKRTHVSLHLVTTTFKKEEYILPNIELLKKTVLTEKRLEEISDRESLAKNFWIHVVDNGRTLSPEQIEADHVQLHPNLNTGGAGGFTRGMLESLEHREKPTNVLLMDDDVLVLPESIIRTYQLLRIQRPEYKRHFISGAMLYYEEMERLHEDVGYVNRTGEYGPLKPRINTARIEEVLRREEQKQNSDTAYAGWWYCCIPVEFVRKDNLPLPFFIRGDDVEYSLRNKAEFITMNGICIWHKGFNNKFNGAMEFYQVHRNSLILQAASGVCRNIDFMDRISKLVRVNLLRFNYDGAEQLLDAVEDYLKGYHFLMKNQGEKLMKEESSKNEKLISLEHFPEAPMKPYEVYNDPPRKPLETFLYRLTYNGHFWPSWLLKKQVVPVAYDWFYSPHLYFFRRKLLVVNPAMETGAYREMDRKRFIRILRRKHRIMKQYKETHTHVEREFREHRDEMTSESFWRKYLEIDQK
;
A
#
# COMPACT_ATOMS: atom_id res chain seq x y z
N MET A 1 -15.33 34.44 16.50
CA MET A 1 -15.31 33.06 15.99
C MET A 1 -13.97 32.43 16.34
N ASN A 2 -13.95 31.21 16.87
CA ASN A 2 -12.70 30.54 17.20
C ASN A 2 -12.00 30.09 15.91
N ASN A 3 -10.92 30.77 15.52
CA ASN A 3 -10.16 30.43 14.31
C ASN A 3 -9.25 29.22 14.51
N TYR A 4 -9.12 28.70 15.74
CA TYR A 4 -8.32 27.51 15.99
C TYR A 4 -8.87 26.31 15.21
N PHE A 5 -7.96 25.56 14.60
CA PHE A 5 -8.25 24.36 13.82
C PHE A 5 -7.22 23.29 14.15
N LYS A 6 -7.68 22.10 14.52
CA LYS A 6 -6.81 20.97 14.86
C LYS A 6 -6.30 20.28 13.60
N LEU A 7 -4.99 20.04 13.52
CA LEU A 7 -4.34 19.36 12.40
C LEU A 7 -4.16 17.87 12.66
N GLN A 8 -3.56 17.52 13.81
CA GLN A 8 -3.30 16.13 14.19
C GLN A 8 -3.17 15.98 15.71
N ASN A 9 -3.45 14.78 16.22
CA ASN A 9 -3.14 14.42 17.60
C ASN A 9 -1.65 14.10 17.78
N VAL A 10 -1.16 14.34 19.00
CA VAL A 10 0.04 13.66 19.52
C VAL A 10 -0.42 12.31 20.04
N LEU A 11 0.16 11.25 19.51
CA LEU A 11 -0.16 9.88 19.83
C LEU A 11 0.69 9.38 20.99
N PHE A 12 0.05 8.67 21.90
CA PHE A 12 0.72 7.84 22.89
C PHE A 12 0.78 6.40 22.37
N CYS A 13 1.79 5.65 22.80
CA CYS A 13 1.94 4.24 22.41
C CYS A 13 0.94 3.37 23.20
N GLU A 14 -0.36 3.51 22.90
CA GLU A 14 -1.45 2.92 23.70
C GLU A 14 -1.69 1.43 23.40
N ASP A 15 -1.47 1.03 22.14
CA ASP A 15 -1.77 -0.32 21.65
C ASP A 15 -0.62 -1.29 21.94
N ASP A 16 -0.94 -2.38 22.65
CA ASP A 16 0.01 -3.44 23.01
C ASP A 16 0.69 -4.07 21.80
N LYS A 17 0.03 -4.11 20.64
CA LYS A 17 0.61 -4.68 19.40
C LYS A 17 1.80 -3.89 18.89
N ILE A 18 1.84 -2.58 19.16
CA ILE A 18 2.91 -1.68 18.71
C ILE A 18 3.72 -1.11 19.87
N ALA A 19 3.45 -1.52 21.11
CA ALA A 19 4.14 -1.07 22.32
C ALA A 19 5.67 -1.28 22.26
N THR A 20 6.12 -2.38 21.66
CA THR A 20 7.53 -2.69 21.43
C THR A 20 8.20 -1.79 20.38
N HIS A 21 7.41 -1.08 19.58
CA HIS A 21 7.83 -0.17 18.51
C HIS A 21 7.66 1.30 18.91
N TRP A 22 7.77 1.60 20.21
CA TRP A 22 7.57 2.93 20.80
C TRP A 22 8.43 4.04 20.18
N LYS A 23 9.55 3.70 19.54
CA LYS A 23 10.41 4.68 18.84
C LYS A 23 9.73 5.38 17.68
N MET A 24 8.64 4.84 17.16
CA MET A 24 7.79 5.53 16.18
C MET A 24 7.00 6.70 16.80
N PHE A 25 6.85 6.73 18.12
CA PHE A 25 6.07 7.70 18.90
C PHE A 25 6.96 8.69 19.67
N PHE A 26 7.99 8.21 20.34
CA PHE A 26 8.92 9.07 21.09
C PHE A 26 10.35 8.52 21.10
N HIS A 27 11.34 9.39 21.31
CA HIS A 27 12.74 9.07 21.54
C HIS A 27 13.18 9.55 22.94
N GLY A 28 14.38 9.14 23.37
CA GLY A 28 14.91 9.49 24.69
C GLY A 28 14.42 8.54 25.78
N SER A 29 13.93 9.10 26.89
CA SER A 29 13.31 8.32 27.95
C SER A 29 11.97 7.75 27.49
N GLN A 30 11.68 6.49 27.84
CA GLN A 30 10.37 5.89 27.64
C GLN A 30 9.44 6.31 28.80
N PRO A 31 8.39 7.12 28.57
CA PRO A 31 7.42 7.44 29.59
C PRO A 31 6.56 6.22 29.93
N ALA A 32 6.02 6.18 31.15
CA ALA A 32 5.02 5.20 31.51
C ALA A 32 3.67 5.61 30.91
N TYR A 33 2.91 4.66 30.36
CA TYR A 33 1.55 4.89 29.89
C TYR A 33 0.55 4.41 30.95
N ASP A 34 -0.21 5.34 31.52
CA ASP A 34 -1.31 5.04 32.43
C ASP A 34 -2.56 4.70 31.60
N ARG A 35 -2.90 3.41 31.53
CA ARG A 35 -4.04 2.90 30.76
C ARG A 35 -5.39 3.37 31.31
N GLN A 36 -5.50 3.60 32.62
CA GLN A 36 -6.75 3.98 33.27
C GLN A 36 -7.08 5.43 32.95
N ASN A 37 -6.09 6.32 33.08
CA ASN A 37 -6.25 7.75 32.84
C ASN A 37 -5.93 8.15 31.38
N ARG A 38 -5.45 7.22 30.57
CA ARG A 38 -5.06 7.41 29.16
C ARG A 38 -4.07 8.55 28.97
N CYS A 39 -3.08 8.62 29.85
CA CYS A 39 -2.06 9.66 29.86
C CYS A 39 -0.66 9.05 29.94
N ILE A 40 0.35 9.85 29.62
CA ILE A 40 1.75 9.48 29.83
C ILE A 40 2.31 10.17 31.06
N VAL A 41 3.11 9.42 31.81
CA VAL A 41 3.76 9.85 33.04
C VAL A 41 5.27 9.86 32.82
N ILE A 42 5.89 10.97 33.15
CA ILE A 42 7.30 11.26 32.94
C ILE A 42 7.95 11.51 34.31
N GLY A 43 8.96 10.70 34.62
CA GLY A 43 9.72 10.81 35.87
C GLY A 43 10.59 12.06 35.90
N ALA A 44 10.88 12.56 37.11
CA ALA A 44 11.77 13.70 37.28
C ALA A 44 13.15 13.46 36.64
N GLY A 45 13.66 14.44 35.90
CA GLY A 45 14.92 14.39 35.18
C GLY A 45 14.86 13.67 33.82
N GLN A 46 13.73 13.07 33.44
CA GLN A 46 13.57 12.43 32.14
C GLN A 46 13.33 13.45 31.02
N VAL A 47 13.78 13.07 29.82
CA VAL A 47 13.55 13.84 28.59
C VAL A 47 12.90 12.94 27.56
N VAL A 48 11.73 13.34 27.08
CA VAL A 48 10.97 12.61 26.07
C VAL A 48 10.86 13.48 24.82
N ASP A 49 11.37 12.99 23.69
CA ASP A 49 11.33 13.68 22.39
C ASP A 49 10.21 13.12 21.52
N PHE A 50 9.23 13.95 21.17
CA PHE A 50 8.10 13.63 20.32
C PHE A 50 8.36 13.91 18.84
N CYS A 51 9.57 14.32 18.45
CA CYS A 51 9.92 14.51 17.05
C CYS A 51 10.22 13.17 16.35
N THR A 52 9.15 12.41 16.10
CA THR A 52 9.16 11.05 15.52
C THR A 52 8.24 10.94 14.32
N TYR A 53 8.17 9.79 13.66
CA TYR A 53 7.30 9.58 12.50
C TYR A 53 5.82 9.94 12.78
N PHE A 54 5.29 9.50 13.92
CA PHE A 54 3.89 9.80 14.28
C PHE A 54 3.70 11.18 14.90
N ASN A 55 4.63 11.64 15.74
CA ASN A 55 4.40 12.83 16.57
C ASN A 55 5.09 14.10 16.08
N SER A 56 5.90 14.02 15.02
CA SER A 56 6.29 15.20 14.25
C SER A 56 5.19 15.61 13.26
N ILE A 57 5.22 16.87 12.83
CA ILE A 57 4.35 17.40 11.80
C ILE A 57 5.18 17.81 10.58
N ALA A 58 4.84 17.31 9.39
CA ALA A 58 5.43 17.74 8.12
C ALA A 58 5.00 19.16 7.75
N LEU A 59 5.53 20.14 8.48
CA LEU A 59 5.12 21.54 8.43
C LEU A 59 5.21 22.10 7.01
N ARG A 60 6.28 21.76 6.26
CA ARG A 60 6.41 22.19 4.86
C ARG A 60 5.24 21.70 4.00
N LYS A 61 4.84 20.43 4.13
CA LYS A 61 3.73 19.86 3.35
C LYS A 61 2.38 20.39 3.78
N TRP A 62 2.13 20.54 5.08
CA TRP A 62 0.92 21.19 5.58
C TRP A 62 0.78 22.61 5.02
N ARG A 63 1.84 23.43 5.07
CA ARG A 63 1.86 24.78 4.47
C ARG A 63 1.70 24.78 2.95
N THR A 64 2.22 23.74 2.28
CA THR A 64 2.12 23.59 0.82
C THR A 64 0.67 23.29 0.43
N TYR A 65 0.08 22.25 1.02
CA TYR A 65 -1.20 21.68 0.57
C TYR A 65 -2.44 22.31 1.21
N THR A 66 -2.29 23.06 2.30
CA THR A 66 -3.42 23.57 3.09
C THR A 66 -3.26 25.05 3.48
N TRP A 67 -4.29 25.60 4.12
CA TRP A 67 -4.27 26.93 4.73
C TRP A 67 -3.61 26.99 6.12
N ALA A 68 -2.90 25.94 6.55
CA ALA A 68 -2.21 25.88 7.84
C ALA A 68 -0.90 26.70 7.87
N ASP A 69 -1.01 28.03 7.89
CA ASP A 69 0.15 28.92 7.85
C ASP A 69 0.90 28.99 9.21
N LYS A 70 0.14 28.98 10.31
CA LYS A 70 0.67 28.97 11.68
C LYS A 70 0.68 27.56 12.27
N LEU A 71 1.59 27.29 13.19
CA LEU A 71 1.63 26.05 13.96
C LEU A 71 1.55 26.35 15.46
N ILE A 72 0.68 25.64 16.17
CA ILE A 72 0.48 25.76 17.61
C ILE A 72 0.55 24.36 18.19
N LEU A 73 1.42 24.16 19.18
CA LEU A 73 1.38 22.98 20.04
C LEU A 73 0.38 23.22 21.17
N LYS A 74 -0.59 22.34 21.33
CA LYS A 74 -1.54 22.37 22.43
C LYS A 74 -1.38 21.10 23.26
N LEU A 75 -1.18 21.24 24.56
CA LEU A 75 -1.03 20.11 25.49
C LEU A 75 -1.94 20.30 26.71
N ARG A 76 -2.44 19.20 27.28
CA ARG A 76 -3.01 19.16 28.63
C ARG A 76 -2.00 18.47 29.54
N VAL A 77 -1.50 19.19 30.54
CA VAL A 77 -0.34 18.77 31.35
C VAL A 77 -0.56 19.03 32.84
N GLN A 78 0.17 18.30 33.68
CA GLN A 78 0.32 18.54 35.11
C GLN A 78 1.77 18.27 35.53
N GLY A 79 2.24 18.98 36.56
CA GLY A 79 3.60 18.89 37.08
C GLY A 79 4.47 20.07 36.65
N LYS A 80 5.78 19.88 36.77
CA LYS A 80 6.79 20.90 36.48
C LYS A 80 7.74 20.41 35.40
N MET A 81 7.70 21.08 34.26
CA MET A 81 8.43 20.66 33.06
C MET A 81 8.86 21.86 32.22
N GLU A 82 9.85 21.65 31.37
CA GLU A 82 10.18 22.56 30.27
C GLU A 82 9.79 21.90 28.95
N ILE A 83 8.96 22.60 28.16
CA ILE A 83 8.59 22.20 26.82
C ILE A 83 9.53 22.90 25.83
N CYS A 84 10.27 22.12 25.06
CA CYS A 84 11.14 22.62 24.01
C CYS A 84 10.48 22.36 22.65
N LEU A 85 10.11 23.42 21.93
CA LEU A 85 9.67 23.27 20.54
C LEU A 85 10.88 23.01 19.66
N THR A 86 10.84 21.96 18.86
CA THR A 86 11.93 21.53 17.99
C THR A 86 11.52 21.58 16.53
N GLY A 87 12.50 21.76 15.66
CA GLY A 87 12.30 21.77 14.22
C GLY A 87 13.55 21.36 13.47
N TYR A 88 13.35 20.78 12.29
CA TYR A 88 14.43 20.47 11.36
C TYR A 88 14.41 21.48 10.22
N GLU A 89 15.49 22.25 10.13
CA GLU A 89 15.75 23.16 9.02
C GLU A 89 16.65 22.46 8.02
N LYS A 90 16.43 22.70 6.73
CA LYS A 90 17.31 22.19 5.68
C LYS A 90 18.36 23.24 5.34
N GLU A 91 19.63 22.90 5.56
CA GLU A 91 20.77 23.71 5.14
C GLU A 91 21.64 22.85 4.20
N ASP A 92 21.73 23.27 2.93
CA ASP A 92 22.32 22.50 1.84
C ASP A 92 21.76 21.06 1.74
N ASN A 93 22.60 20.07 2.07
CA ASN A 93 22.28 18.64 2.05
C ASN A 93 22.18 18.04 3.47
N ARG A 94 22.02 18.88 4.50
CA ARG A 94 21.93 18.45 5.91
C ARG A 94 20.64 18.96 6.53
N TYR A 95 20.06 18.16 7.41
CA TYR A 95 18.99 18.59 8.29
C TYR A 95 19.59 18.98 9.63
N ILE A 96 19.35 20.22 10.04
CA ILE A 96 19.84 20.75 11.31
C ILE A 96 18.66 20.82 12.26
N ARG A 97 18.75 20.08 13.35
CA ARG A 97 17.78 20.13 14.43
C ARG A 97 18.01 21.39 15.27
N ARG A 98 16.96 22.17 15.51
CA ARG A 98 17.00 23.37 16.36
C ARG A 98 15.91 23.33 17.41
N ILE A 99 16.21 23.87 18.59
CA ILE A 99 15.18 24.27 19.56
C ILE A 99 14.77 25.69 19.19
N VAL A 100 13.52 25.85 18.78
CA VAL A 100 13.01 27.13 18.26
C VAL A 100 12.28 27.95 19.32
N ALA A 101 11.82 27.32 20.40
CA ALA A 101 11.29 27.98 21.59
C ALA A 101 11.41 27.07 22.82
N ARG A 102 11.45 27.67 24.01
CA ARG A 102 11.38 26.97 25.30
C ARG A 102 10.32 27.60 26.17
N LYS A 103 9.55 26.78 26.88
CA LYS A 103 8.55 27.25 27.83
C LYS A 103 8.58 26.40 29.11
N LYS A 104 8.90 27.03 30.22
CA LYS A 104 8.74 26.41 31.55
C LYS A 104 7.27 26.45 31.96
N ILE A 105 6.78 25.31 32.43
CA ILE A 105 5.42 25.09 32.87
C ILE A 105 5.46 24.59 34.32
N VAL A 106 4.63 25.21 35.16
CA VAL A 106 4.32 24.76 36.51
C VAL A 106 2.80 24.67 36.57
N ALA A 107 2.28 23.47 36.80
CA ALA A 107 0.85 23.21 36.86
C ALA A 107 0.58 22.20 37.99
N GLU A 108 0.04 22.66 39.12
CA GLU A 108 -0.28 21.80 40.26
C GLU A 108 -1.44 20.83 39.94
N GLU A 109 -2.39 21.33 39.15
CA GLU A 109 -3.52 20.58 38.60
C GLU A 109 -3.40 20.48 37.07
N GLU A 110 -4.27 19.68 36.46
CA GLU A 110 -4.34 19.56 35.01
C GLU A 110 -4.62 20.93 34.35
N LYS A 111 -3.78 21.29 33.39
CA LYS A 111 -3.83 22.58 32.70
C LYS A 111 -3.61 22.44 31.21
N GLU A 112 -4.48 23.09 30.43
CA GLU A 112 -4.27 23.29 29.00
C GLU A 112 -3.25 24.40 28.75
N ILE A 113 -2.27 24.14 27.89
CA ILE A 113 -1.28 25.12 27.43
C ILE A 113 -1.28 25.16 25.90
N ARG A 114 -1.05 26.35 25.35
CA ARG A 114 -0.87 26.59 23.91
C ARG A 114 0.45 27.32 23.67
N ILE A 115 1.31 26.74 22.87
CA ILE A 115 2.63 27.27 22.56
C ILE A 115 2.73 27.45 21.04
N PRO A 116 2.66 28.70 20.53
CA PRO A 116 2.85 28.94 19.11
C PRO A 116 4.30 28.70 18.71
N TYR A 117 4.50 28.07 17.55
CA TYR A 117 5.82 28.00 16.93
C TYR A 117 6.20 29.36 16.35
N PRO A 118 7.49 29.74 16.40
CA PRO A 118 7.95 30.90 15.65
C PRO A 118 7.79 30.65 14.15
N ASP A 119 7.52 31.71 13.40
CA ASP A 119 7.39 31.61 11.95
C ASP A 119 8.77 31.49 11.30
N LYS A 120 9.26 30.25 11.22
CA LYS A 120 10.53 29.88 10.60
C LYS A 120 10.32 28.74 9.61
N PRO A 121 11.09 28.69 8.51
CA PRO A 121 11.04 27.57 7.59
C PRO A 121 11.56 26.31 8.26
N MET A 122 10.73 25.27 8.37
CA MET A 122 11.10 23.96 8.90
C MET A 122 10.48 22.88 8.03
N GLU A 123 11.22 21.80 7.77
CA GLU A 123 10.73 20.62 7.05
C GLU A 123 9.76 19.83 7.94
N LEU A 124 10.21 19.49 9.14
CA LEU A 124 9.43 18.87 10.22
C LEU A 124 9.50 19.73 11.48
N ALA A 125 8.41 19.75 12.24
CA ALA A 125 8.37 20.31 13.59
C ALA A 125 7.97 19.23 14.60
N GLY A 126 8.49 19.33 15.83
CA GLY A 126 8.25 18.41 16.94
C GLY A 126 8.43 19.13 18.27
N PHE A 127 8.39 18.40 19.39
CA PHE A 127 8.69 18.98 20.69
C PHE A 127 9.33 17.96 21.63
N GLU A 128 10.01 18.45 22.65
CA GLU A 128 10.53 17.66 23.76
C GLU A 128 9.88 18.11 25.05
N VAL A 129 9.74 17.16 25.98
CA VAL A 129 9.36 17.42 27.36
C VAL A 129 10.52 17.07 28.26
N HIS A 130 11.04 18.08 28.96
CA HIS A 130 12.08 17.95 29.98
C HIS A 130 11.40 18.03 31.35
N ALA A 131 11.18 16.89 31.99
CA ALA A 131 10.51 16.83 33.28
C ALA A 131 11.45 17.29 34.40
N LEU A 132 11.12 18.42 35.04
CA LEU A 132 11.90 18.92 36.18
C LEU A 132 11.46 18.24 37.48
N GLU A 133 10.19 17.86 37.55
CA GLU A 133 9.59 17.01 38.58
C GLU A 133 8.68 15.99 37.88
N HIS A 134 8.09 15.07 38.65
CA HIS A 134 7.09 14.15 38.14
C HIS A 134 5.99 14.91 37.37
N SER A 135 5.78 14.52 36.12
CA SER A 135 4.96 15.26 35.16
C SER A 135 4.07 14.33 34.37
N THR A 136 2.87 14.80 34.04
CA THR A 136 1.87 14.03 33.28
C THR A 136 1.46 14.82 32.04
N ILE A 137 1.33 14.13 30.91
CA ILE A 137 0.70 14.67 29.70
C ILE A 137 -0.55 13.85 29.42
N PHE A 138 -1.70 14.49 29.55
CA PHE A 138 -3.02 13.88 29.36
C PHE A 138 -3.40 13.82 27.89
N GLU A 139 -3.12 14.88 27.15
CA GLU A 139 -3.46 15.00 25.73
C GLU A 139 -2.47 15.93 25.04
N GLY A 140 -2.27 15.72 23.74
CA GLY A 140 -1.53 16.66 22.91
C GLY A 140 -2.08 16.72 21.49
N GLU A 141 -1.99 17.88 20.87
CA GLU A 141 -2.33 18.07 19.46
C GLU A 141 -1.55 19.23 18.85
N TYR A 142 -1.38 19.16 17.53
CA TYR A 142 -0.99 20.32 16.74
C TYR A 142 -2.23 20.98 16.16
N GLY A 143 -2.27 22.29 16.21
CA GLY A 143 -3.30 23.11 15.60
C GLY A 143 -2.74 24.29 14.83
N THR A 144 -3.64 25.00 14.20
CA THR A 144 -3.38 26.21 13.40
C THR A 144 -4.53 27.20 13.58
N GLU A 145 -4.45 28.32 12.88
CA GLU A 145 -5.53 29.31 12.79
C GLU A 145 -6.00 29.40 11.35
N VAL A 146 -7.22 28.94 11.09
CA VAL A 146 -7.84 29.00 9.76
C VAL A 146 -9.20 29.68 9.86
N PRO A 147 -9.40 30.81 9.15
CA PRO A 147 -10.70 31.46 9.00
C PRO A 147 -11.79 30.50 8.50
N ALA A 148 -13.03 30.68 8.96
CA ALA A 148 -14.13 29.77 8.64
C ALA A 148 -14.42 29.67 7.13
N ASP A 149 -14.22 30.73 6.35
CA ASP A 149 -14.41 30.79 4.90
C ASP A 149 -13.38 29.96 4.10
N LYS A 150 -12.23 29.66 4.71
CA LYS A 150 -11.20 28.78 4.15
C LYS A 150 -11.38 27.31 4.51
N ARG A 151 -12.35 26.99 5.37
CA ARG A 151 -12.70 25.62 5.76
C ARG A 151 -13.76 25.11 4.81
N THR A 152 -13.54 23.93 4.23
CA THR A 152 -14.51 23.25 3.37
C THR A 152 -15.19 22.14 4.14
N HIS A 153 -16.48 21.95 3.83
CA HIS A 153 -17.17 20.74 4.22
C HIS A 153 -16.55 19.52 3.51
N VAL A 154 -16.41 18.42 4.24
CA VAL A 154 -15.89 17.15 3.74
C VAL A 154 -16.86 16.07 4.15
N SER A 155 -17.27 15.23 3.20
CA SER A 155 -17.99 13.98 3.43
C SER A 155 -17.10 12.84 2.93
N LEU A 156 -16.57 12.05 3.85
CA LEU A 156 -15.57 11.03 3.57
C LEU A 156 -16.20 9.64 3.65
N HIS A 157 -16.17 8.92 2.53
CA HIS A 157 -16.71 7.56 2.45
C HIS A 157 -15.56 6.56 2.41
N LEU A 158 -15.40 5.76 3.46
CA LEU A 158 -14.49 4.62 3.48
C LEU A 158 -15.13 3.44 2.74
N VAL A 159 -14.44 2.90 1.76
CA VAL A 159 -14.79 1.65 1.09
C VAL A 159 -13.74 0.61 1.44
N THR A 160 -14.20 -0.49 2.02
CA THR A 160 -13.35 -1.65 2.32
C THR A 160 -13.98 -2.92 1.77
N THR A 161 -13.19 -3.72 1.06
CA THR A 161 -13.64 -4.96 0.42
C THR A 161 -13.12 -6.13 1.22
N THR A 162 -13.98 -7.10 1.54
CA THR A 162 -13.58 -8.32 2.24
C THR A 162 -14.02 -9.60 1.55
N PHE A 163 -13.23 -10.66 1.71
CA PHE A 163 -13.56 -12.02 1.27
C PHE A 163 -13.06 -13.02 2.31
N LYS A 164 -13.94 -13.44 3.22
CA LYS A 164 -13.64 -14.43 4.27
C LYS A 164 -12.45 -14.05 5.17
N LYS A 165 -12.37 -12.77 5.56
CA LYS A 165 -11.35 -12.24 6.48
C LYS A 165 -11.99 -11.58 7.71
N GLU A 166 -12.98 -12.24 8.29
CA GLU A 166 -13.74 -11.78 9.46
C GLU A 166 -12.82 -11.43 10.65
N GLU A 167 -11.71 -12.17 10.79
CA GLU A 167 -10.68 -11.93 11.81
C GLU A 167 -10.00 -10.55 11.71
N TYR A 168 -10.03 -9.91 10.54
CA TYR A 168 -9.50 -8.57 10.30
C TYR A 168 -10.60 -7.50 10.25
N ILE A 169 -11.64 -7.73 9.44
CA ILE A 169 -12.64 -6.70 9.18
C ILE A 169 -13.48 -6.37 10.42
N LEU A 170 -13.88 -7.38 11.22
CA LEU A 170 -14.71 -7.13 12.41
C LEU A 170 -13.95 -6.30 13.46
N PRO A 171 -12.71 -6.63 13.87
CA PRO A 171 -11.94 -5.78 14.78
C PRO A 171 -11.65 -4.38 14.21
N ASN A 172 -11.39 -4.26 12.91
CA ASN A 172 -11.13 -2.96 12.27
C ASN A 172 -12.35 -2.04 12.31
N ILE A 173 -13.55 -2.55 12.00
CA ILE A 173 -14.79 -1.77 12.09
C ILE A 173 -15.11 -1.40 13.54
N GLU A 174 -14.93 -2.33 14.48
CA GLU A 174 -15.13 -2.03 15.90
C GLU A 174 -14.14 -0.97 16.42
N LEU A 175 -12.88 -1.01 15.98
CA LEU A 175 -11.90 0.03 16.28
C LEU A 175 -12.36 1.39 15.76
N LEU A 176 -12.81 1.48 14.50
CA LEU A 176 -13.29 2.72 13.91
C LEU A 176 -14.56 3.24 14.58
N LYS A 177 -15.50 2.35 14.95
CA LYS A 177 -16.67 2.71 15.74
C LYS A 177 -16.27 3.37 17.06
N LYS A 178 -15.33 2.77 17.80
CA LYS A 178 -14.86 3.22 19.13
C LYS A 178 -13.91 4.42 19.12
N THR A 179 -13.41 4.83 17.96
CA THR A 179 -12.39 5.88 17.86
C THR A 179 -12.82 7.04 16.96
N VAL A 180 -13.21 6.74 15.71
CA VAL A 180 -13.56 7.74 14.70
C VAL A 180 -15.03 8.14 14.79
N LEU A 181 -15.93 7.18 15.02
CA LEU A 181 -17.38 7.42 15.05
C LEU A 181 -17.92 7.76 16.46
N THR A 182 -17.10 7.69 17.51
CA THR A 182 -17.48 8.13 18.86
C THR A 182 -17.16 9.60 19.08
N GLU A 183 -18.21 10.41 19.14
CA GLU A 183 -18.14 11.88 19.21
C GLU A 183 -18.03 12.43 20.65
N LYS A 184 -17.40 11.71 21.59
CA LYS A 184 -17.47 12.08 23.02
C LYS A 184 -16.62 13.29 23.46
N ARG A 185 -15.95 14.01 22.56
CA ARG A 185 -15.03 15.09 22.96
C ARG A 185 -15.44 16.51 22.60
N LEU A 186 -16.46 16.74 21.77
CA LEU A 186 -16.76 18.09 21.28
C LEU A 186 -18.28 18.28 21.09
N GLU A 187 -18.99 18.50 22.20
CA GLU A 187 -20.41 18.90 22.23
C GLU A 187 -20.68 20.26 21.52
N GLU A 188 -19.64 20.95 21.05
CA GLU A 188 -19.71 22.30 20.47
C GLU A 188 -19.38 22.38 18.97
N ILE A 189 -19.14 21.25 18.29
CA ILE A 189 -18.82 21.27 16.85
C ILE A 189 -20.07 21.10 16.00
N SER A 190 -20.28 22.03 15.06
CA SER A 190 -21.38 21.93 14.10
C SER A 190 -21.29 20.63 13.30
N ASP A 191 -22.44 20.06 12.91
CA ASP A 191 -22.49 18.79 12.14
C ASP A 191 -21.56 18.80 10.92
N ARG A 192 -21.41 19.94 10.24
CA ARG A 192 -20.55 20.12 9.06
C ARG A 192 -19.05 19.99 9.33
N GLU A 193 -18.62 20.19 10.57
CA GLU A 193 -17.21 20.14 10.97
C GLU A 193 -16.84 18.82 11.66
N SER A 194 -17.81 18.02 12.08
CA SER A 194 -17.57 16.75 12.74
C SER A 194 -17.11 15.67 11.75
N LEU A 195 -16.04 14.95 12.10
CA LEU A 195 -15.65 13.74 11.37
C LEU A 195 -16.67 12.62 11.56
N ALA A 196 -17.14 12.36 12.79
CA ALA A 196 -18.02 11.23 13.09
C ALA A 196 -19.32 11.28 12.27
N LYS A 197 -19.91 12.48 12.12
CA LYS A 197 -21.15 12.70 11.34
C LYS A 197 -20.95 12.72 9.84
N ASN A 198 -19.73 12.97 9.36
CA ASN A 198 -19.42 13.06 7.92
C ASN A 198 -18.49 11.93 7.45
N PHE A 199 -18.44 10.83 8.20
CA PHE A 199 -17.68 9.65 7.86
C PHE A 199 -18.63 8.47 7.69
N TRP A 200 -18.62 7.85 6.52
CA TRP A 200 -19.48 6.71 6.18
C TRP A 200 -18.60 5.53 5.80
N ILE A 201 -18.92 4.34 6.29
CA ILE A 201 -18.15 3.13 6.01
C ILE A 201 -19.02 2.16 5.20
N HIS A 202 -18.55 1.81 4.01
CA HIS A 202 -19.14 0.80 3.14
C HIS A 202 -18.27 -0.46 3.20
N VAL A 203 -18.79 -1.52 3.84
CA VAL A 203 -18.15 -2.83 3.87
C VAL A 203 -18.70 -3.67 2.73
N VAL A 204 -17.89 -3.95 1.72
CA VAL A 204 -18.28 -4.76 0.57
C VAL A 204 -17.84 -6.20 0.82
N ASP A 205 -18.80 -7.08 1.09
CA ASP A 205 -18.54 -8.48 1.40
C ASP A 205 -18.67 -9.35 0.15
N ASN A 206 -17.54 -9.59 -0.52
CA ASN A 206 -17.43 -10.50 -1.66
C ASN A 206 -17.59 -11.98 -1.26
N GLY A 207 -17.47 -12.30 0.04
CA GLY A 207 -17.62 -13.65 0.58
C GLY A 207 -19.07 -14.02 0.87
N ARG A 208 -19.93 -13.01 1.10
CA ARG A 208 -21.32 -13.16 1.59
C ARG A 208 -21.39 -13.99 2.87
N THR A 209 -20.45 -13.74 3.76
CA THR A 209 -20.26 -14.45 5.03
C THR A 209 -20.60 -13.59 6.24
N LEU A 210 -20.68 -12.27 6.09
CA LEU A 210 -21.08 -11.34 7.13
C LEU A 210 -22.60 -11.16 7.16
N SER A 211 -23.16 -11.00 8.36
CA SER A 211 -24.55 -10.60 8.55
C SER A 211 -24.66 -9.13 8.98
N PRO A 212 -25.77 -8.44 8.66
CA PRO A 212 -25.99 -7.06 9.08
C PRO A 212 -25.81 -6.83 10.58
N GLU A 213 -26.29 -7.76 11.42
CA GLU A 213 -26.24 -7.66 12.88
C GLU A 213 -24.80 -7.62 13.44
N GLN A 214 -23.83 -8.16 12.70
CA GLN A 214 -22.43 -8.20 13.13
C GLN A 214 -21.71 -6.87 12.91
N ILE A 215 -22.15 -6.04 11.96
CA ILE A 215 -21.32 -4.97 11.43
C ILE A 215 -22.05 -3.65 11.24
N GLU A 216 -23.33 -3.67 10.85
CA GLU A 216 -24.07 -2.46 10.56
C GLU A 216 -24.25 -1.57 11.79
N ALA A 217 -24.21 -0.28 11.55
CA ALA A 217 -24.45 0.80 12.51
C ALA A 217 -24.88 2.04 11.72
N ASP A 218 -25.24 3.13 12.40
CA ASP A 218 -25.75 4.35 11.73
C ASP A 218 -24.85 4.84 10.59
N HIS A 219 -23.52 4.76 10.76
CA HIS A 219 -22.51 5.17 9.79
C HIS A 219 -21.76 3.99 9.12
N VAL A 220 -22.24 2.75 9.26
CA VAL A 220 -21.60 1.54 8.72
C VAL A 220 -22.63 0.69 7.99
N GLN A 221 -22.41 0.48 6.69
CA GLN A 221 -23.31 -0.27 5.82
C GLN A 221 -22.63 -1.51 5.26
N LEU A 222 -23.33 -2.64 5.28
CA LEU A 222 -22.87 -3.89 4.69
C LEU A 222 -23.46 -4.06 3.29
N HIS A 223 -22.61 -4.43 2.33
CA HIS A 223 -22.97 -4.64 0.94
C HIS A 223 -22.56 -6.04 0.50
N PRO A 224 -23.46 -7.04 0.56
CA PRO A 224 -23.19 -8.36 0.01
C PRO A 224 -22.92 -8.27 -1.50
N ASN A 225 -21.82 -8.87 -1.95
CA ASN A 225 -21.35 -8.75 -3.33
C ASN A 225 -20.92 -10.10 -3.90
N LEU A 226 -20.87 -10.22 -5.23
CA LEU A 226 -20.24 -11.38 -5.86
C LEU A 226 -18.73 -11.34 -5.66
N ASN A 227 -18.08 -12.50 -5.62
CA ASN A 227 -16.63 -12.56 -5.62
C ASN A 227 -16.06 -12.12 -6.98
N THR A 228 -15.75 -10.83 -7.06
CA THR A 228 -15.24 -10.15 -8.24
C THR A 228 -13.84 -9.58 -7.99
N GLY A 229 -13.19 -10.10 -6.95
CA GLY A 229 -11.86 -9.69 -6.51
C GLY A 229 -11.84 -8.27 -5.93
N GLY A 230 -10.64 -7.72 -5.76
CA GLY A 230 -10.44 -6.39 -5.20
C GLY A 230 -11.09 -5.31 -6.06
N ALA A 231 -10.85 -5.32 -7.38
CA ALA A 231 -11.34 -4.28 -8.27
C ALA A 231 -12.88 -4.20 -8.28
N GLY A 232 -13.55 -5.36 -8.34
CA GLY A 232 -15.01 -5.42 -8.32
C GLY A 232 -15.61 -5.00 -6.98
N GLY A 233 -14.97 -5.37 -5.86
CA GLY A 233 -15.41 -4.94 -4.54
C GLY A 233 -15.25 -3.44 -4.31
N PHE A 234 -14.09 -2.87 -4.66
CA PHE A 234 -13.89 -1.42 -4.57
C PHE A 234 -14.81 -0.67 -5.52
N THR A 235 -15.05 -1.17 -6.73
CA THR A 235 -16.01 -0.57 -7.67
C THR A 235 -17.44 -0.60 -7.12
N ARG A 236 -17.85 -1.70 -6.49
CA ARG A 236 -19.15 -1.79 -5.80
C ARG A 236 -19.25 -0.71 -4.73
N GLY A 237 -18.26 -0.57 -3.86
CA GLY A 237 -18.30 0.45 -2.81
C GLY A 237 -18.22 1.88 -3.33
N MET A 238 -17.54 2.13 -4.45
CA MET A 238 -17.59 3.42 -5.15
C MET A 238 -19.01 3.76 -5.63
N LEU A 239 -19.73 2.80 -6.22
CA LEU A 239 -21.12 2.97 -6.64
C LEU A 239 -22.04 3.24 -5.44
N GLU A 240 -21.92 2.45 -4.38
CA GLU A 240 -22.68 2.65 -3.13
C GLU A 240 -22.42 4.04 -2.53
N SER A 241 -21.17 4.51 -2.56
CA SER A 241 -20.82 5.86 -2.11
C SER A 241 -21.50 6.94 -2.96
N LEU A 242 -21.55 6.78 -4.29
CA LEU A 242 -22.21 7.74 -5.19
C LEU A 242 -23.73 7.76 -5.04
N GLU A 243 -24.33 6.64 -4.65
CA GLU A 243 -25.77 6.48 -4.48
C GLU A 243 -26.25 6.82 -3.07
N HIS A 244 -25.33 6.87 -2.11
CA HIS A 244 -25.62 7.24 -0.74
C HIS A 244 -26.38 8.57 -0.62
N ARG A 245 -27.21 8.69 0.44
CA ARG A 245 -28.03 9.88 0.73
C ARG A 245 -27.17 11.12 0.94
N GLU A 246 -26.13 10.97 1.75
CA GLU A 246 -25.07 11.98 1.92
C GLU A 246 -24.05 11.76 0.82
N LYS A 247 -23.84 12.77 -0.03
CA LYS A 247 -22.92 12.64 -1.16
C LYS A 247 -21.47 12.80 -0.69
N PRO A 248 -20.55 11.90 -1.12
CA PRO A 248 -19.14 12.02 -0.76
C PRO A 248 -18.52 13.25 -1.43
N THR A 249 -17.62 13.92 -0.71
CA THR A 249 -16.60 14.78 -1.34
C THR A 249 -15.38 13.94 -1.74
N ASN A 250 -15.10 12.87 -1.00
CA ASN A 250 -13.97 11.98 -1.19
C ASN A 250 -14.34 10.53 -0.84
N VAL A 251 -13.72 9.58 -1.54
CA VAL A 251 -13.83 8.15 -1.26
C VAL A 251 -12.45 7.63 -0.85
N LEU A 252 -12.33 7.09 0.34
CA LEU A 252 -11.12 6.43 0.86
C LEU A 252 -11.23 4.92 0.62
N LEU A 253 -10.37 4.37 -0.22
CA LEU A 253 -10.21 2.93 -0.37
C LEU A 253 -9.23 2.41 0.68
N MET A 254 -9.57 1.30 1.35
CA MET A 254 -8.71 0.65 2.33
C MET A 254 -8.90 -0.86 2.32
N ASP A 255 -7.79 -1.60 2.36
CA ASP A 255 -7.81 -3.06 2.45
C ASP A 255 -8.41 -3.53 3.79
N ASP A 256 -8.92 -4.76 3.81
CA ASP A 256 -9.49 -5.38 5.02
C ASP A 256 -8.41 -5.98 5.94
N ASP A 257 -7.35 -6.59 5.39
CA ASP A 257 -6.26 -7.26 6.15
C ASP A 257 -5.12 -6.34 6.57
N VAL A 258 -5.48 -5.17 7.11
CA VAL A 258 -4.54 -4.19 7.65
C VAL A 258 -4.70 -4.02 9.16
N LEU A 259 -3.63 -3.58 9.82
CA LEU A 259 -3.75 -2.88 11.09
C LEU A 259 -4.03 -1.41 10.80
N VAL A 260 -5.23 -0.96 11.17
CA VAL A 260 -5.68 0.41 10.94
C VAL A 260 -5.10 1.34 12.01
N LEU A 261 -4.58 2.50 11.58
CA LEU A 261 -4.30 3.62 12.47
C LEU A 261 -5.45 4.64 12.35
N PRO A 262 -6.35 4.76 13.35
CA PRO A 262 -7.47 5.71 13.30
C PRO A 262 -7.02 7.15 13.06
N GLU A 263 -5.87 7.54 13.60
CA GLU A 263 -5.27 8.85 13.41
C GLU A 263 -4.98 9.16 11.92
N SER A 264 -4.69 8.17 11.08
CA SER A 264 -4.52 8.37 9.64
C SER A 264 -5.79 8.94 8.99
N ILE A 265 -6.96 8.45 9.40
CA ILE A 265 -8.27 8.93 8.90
C ILE A 265 -8.55 10.33 9.44
N ILE A 266 -8.25 10.58 10.72
CA ILE A 266 -8.39 11.91 11.33
C ILE A 266 -7.53 12.92 10.57
N ARG A 267 -6.25 12.63 10.35
CA ARG A 267 -5.32 13.50 9.59
C ARG A 267 -5.78 13.73 8.17
N THR A 268 -6.23 12.68 7.47
CA THR A 268 -6.77 12.79 6.11
C THR A 268 -7.97 13.74 6.07
N TYR A 269 -8.92 13.59 7.00
CA TYR A 269 -10.09 14.47 7.07
C TYR A 269 -9.72 15.92 7.40
N GLN A 270 -8.81 16.14 8.35
CA GLN A 270 -8.36 17.49 8.68
C GLN A 270 -7.61 18.15 7.52
N LEU A 271 -6.78 17.40 6.79
CA LEU A 271 -6.09 17.87 5.59
C LEU A 271 -7.11 18.33 4.53
N LEU A 272 -8.11 17.52 4.23
CA LEU A 272 -9.16 17.82 3.24
C LEU A 272 -9.97 19.07 3.60
N ARG A 273 -10.28 19.26 4.89
CA ARG A 273 -11.09 20.39 5.38
C ARG A 273 -10.46 21.75 5.17
N ILE A 274 -9.13 21.83 5.04
CA ILE A 274 -8.41 23.10 4.85
C ILE A 274 -7.48 23.06 3.63
N GLN A 275 -7.71 22.10 2.73
CA GLN A 275 -6.93 21.92 1.52
C GLN A 275 -7.05 23.15 0.61
N ARG A 276 -5.93 23.58 0.03
CA ARG A 276 -5.96 24.68 -0.94
C ARG A 276 -6.59 24.21 -2.27
N PRO A 277 -7.31 25.09 -3.00
CA PRO A 277 -8.00 24.73 -4.23
C PRO A 277 -7.13 24.03 -5.28
N GLU A 278 -5.87 24.45 -5.43
CA GLU A 278 -4.93 23.90 -6.42
C GLU A 278 -4.58 22.43 -6.20
N TYR A 279 -4.78 21.90 -4.99
CA TYR A 279 -4.50 20.49 -4.67
C TYR A 279 -5.76 19.63 -4.53
N LYS A 280 -6.96 20.18 -4.71
CA LYS A 280 -8.23 19.44 -4.54
C LYS A 280 -8.37 18.19 -5.41
N ARG A 281 -7.63 18.14 -6.52
CA ARG A 281 -7.61 17.02 -7.46
C ARG A 281 -6.59 15.93 -7.10
N HIS A 282 -5.73 16.17 -6.10
CA HIS A 282 -4.70 15.21 -5.72
C HIS A 282 -5.29 14.07 -4.89
N PHE A 283 -4.79 12.86 -5.12
CA PHE A 283 -5.11 11.69 -4.32
C PHE A 283 -4.26 11.75 -3.05
N ILE A 284 -4.84 11.46 -1.89
CA ILE A 284 -4.05 11.30 -0.66
C ILE A 284 -3.68 9.83 -0.54
N SER A 285 -2.40 9.52 -0.65
CA SER A 285 -1.89 8.15 -0.58
C SER A 285 -1.25 7.88 0.77
N GLY A 286 -1.79 6.91 1.50
CA GLY A 286 -1.28 6.48 2.78
C GLY A 286 -0.12 5.49 2.62
N ALA A 287 0.90 5.64 3.47
CA ALA A 287 2.03 4.73 3.44
C ALA A 287 1.64 3.33 3.93
N MET A 288 2.15 2.30 3.26
CA MET A 288 2.13 0.91 3.71
C MET A 288 3.39 0.65 4.54
N LEU A 289 3.22 0.35 5.83
CA LEU A 289 4.26 -0.23 6.68
C LEU A 289 4.10 -1.76 6.71
N TYR A 290 5.19 -2.48 6.95
CA TYR A 290 5.15 -3.93 7.06
C TYR A 290 4.59 -4.38 8.40
N TYR A 291 3.66 -5.33 8.40
CA TYR A 291 3.17 -5.93 9.63
C TYR A 291 4.26 -6.74 10.37
N GLU A 292 5.16 -7.38 9.62
CA GLU A 292 6.24 -8.22 10.13
C GLU A 292 7.46 -7.43 10.62
N GLU A 293 7.63 -6.21 10.11
CA GLU A 293 8.68 -5.26 10.49
C GLU A 293 8.00 -3.89 10.71
N MET A 294 7.29 -3.70 11.84
CA MET A 294 6.35 -2.59 12.04
C MET A 294 6.96 -1.18 11.92
N GLU A 295 8.27 -1.03 12.07
CA GLU A 295 8.97 0.24 11.88
C GLU A 295 9.32 0.53 10.41
N ARG A 296 9.11 -0.42 9.50
CA ARG A 296 9.61 -0.35 8.13
C ARG A 296 8.52 0.06 7.15
N LEU A 297 8.71 1.22 6.53
CA LEU A 297 7.85 1.74 5.47
C LEU A 297 8.25 1.11 4.13
N HIS A 298 7.28 0.47 3.48
CA HIS A 298 7.44 -0.16 2.17
C HIS A 298 7.24 0.82 1.02
N GLU A 299 6.03 1.40 0.93
CA GLU A 299 5.57 2.18 -0.21
C GLU A 299 4.55 3.24 0.23
N ASP A 300 4.64 4.46 -0.31
CA ASP A 300 3.58 5.49 -0.21
C ASP A 300 3.02 5.80 -1.61
N VAL A 301 3.87 5.74 -2.63
CA VAL A 301 3.56 5.80 -4.05
C VAL A 301 4.40 4.73 -4.76
N GLY A 302 3.75 3.92 -5.60
CA GLY A 302 4.39 2.94 -6.47
C GLY A 302 4.72 3.53 -7.84
N TYR A 303 5.52 2.83 -8.62
CA TYR A 303 5.74 3.14 -10.03
C TYR A 303 5.98 1.89 -10.87
N VAL A 304 5.71 2.01 -12.17
CA VAL A 304 6.11 1.00 -13.16
C VAL A 304 7.39 1.44 -13.84
N ASN A 305 8.48 0.68 -13.66
CA ASN A 305 9.76 1.03 -14.24
C ASN A 305 9.81 0.72 -15.76
N ARG A 306 10.90 1.13 -16.43
CA ARG A 306 11.09 0.91 -17.88
C ARG A 306 11.18 -0.56 -18.28
N THR A 307 11.48 -1.47 -17.36
CA THR A 307 11.52 -2.93 -17.61
C THR A 307 10.18 -3.61 -17.33
N GLY A 308 9.13 -2.84 -16.99
CA GLY A 308 7.78 -3.32 -16.68
C GLY A 308 7.64 -3.93 -15.29
N GLU A 309 8.50 -3.56 -14.34
CA GLU A 309 8.42 -3.97 -12.94
C GLU A 309 7.69 -2.94 -12.11
N TYR A 310 6.88 -3.44 -11.19
CA TYR A 310 6.15 -2.66 -10.20
C TYR A 310 6.97 -2.59 -8.92
N GLY A 311 6.98 -1.43 -8.28
CA GLY A 311 7.61 -1.29 -6.97
C GLY A 311 7.56 0.14 -6.44
N PRO A 312 8.18 0.39 -5.28
CA PRO A 312 8.06 1.67 -4.61
C PRO A 312 8.85 2.74 -5.35
N LEU A 313 8.22 3.89 -5.60
CA LEU A 313 8.86 5.04 -6.25
C LEU A 313 10.01 5.60 -5.40
N LYS A 314 9.84 5.54 -4.09
CA LYS A 314 10.78 6.05 -3.10
C LYS A 314 11.41 4.90 -2.31
N PRO A 315 12.70 4.97 -1.90
CA PRO A 315 13.36 3.92 -1.13
C PRO A 315 12.64 3.58 0.18
N ARG A 316 12.62 2.30 0.55
CA ARG A 316 12.11 1.82 1.86
C ARG A 316 12.92 2.43 2.99
N ILE A 317 12.26 2.81 4.09
CA ILE A 317 12.90 3.44 5.25
C ILE A 317 12.51 2.78 6.57
N ASN A 318 13.33 2.98 7.61
CA ASN A 318 12.95 2.76 8.99
C ASN A 318 12.40 4.07 9.59
N THR A 319 11.12 4.05 9.98
CA THR A 319 10.36 5.18 10.54
C THR A 319 10.76 5.54 11.98
N ALA A 320 11.44 4.65 12.69
CA ALA A 320 12.07 4.94 13.99
C ALA A 320 13.38 5.77 13.85
N ARG A 321 13.77 6.15 12.63
CA ARG A 321 14.94 7.00 12.36
C ARG A 321 14.51 8.29 11.69
N ILE A 322 14.58 9.39 12.43
CA ILE A 322 14.09 10.70 11.99
C ILE A 322 14.81 11.21 10.74
N GLU A 323 16.08 10.87 10.55
CA GLU A 323 16.85 11.25 9.35
C GLU A 323 16.30 10.59 8.09
N GLU A 324 15.81 9.35 8.19
CA GLU A 324 15.19 8.66 7.06
C GLU A 324 13.78 9.21 6.77
N VAL A 325 13.03 9.59 7.81
CA VAL A 325 11.74 10.28 7.68
C VAL A 325 11.90 11.63 6.99
N LEU A 326 12.88 12.45 7.39
CA LEU A 326 13.18 13.74 6.75
C LEU A 326 13.49 13.60 5.26
N ARG A 327 14.35 12.65 4.89
CA ARG A 327 14.66 12.35 3.49
C ARG A 327 13.43 11.92 2.71
N ARG A 328 12.54 11.14 3.32
CA ARG A 328 11.30 10.67 2.69
C ARG A 328 10.33 11.79 2.41
N GLU A 329 10.21 12.74 3.35
CA GLU A 329 9.31 13.89 3.23
C GLU A 329 9.74 14.87 2.14
N GLU A 330 11.05 14.98 1.88
CA GLU A 330 11.58 15.85 0.83
C GLU A 330 11.38 15.29 -0.60
N GLN A 331 11.32 13.97 -0.75
CA GLN A 331 11.28 13.33 -2.07
C GLN A 331 10.00 13.65 -2.84
N LYS A 332 10.18 14.23 -4.03
CA LYS A 332 9.11 14.43 -5.02
C LYS A 332 8.54 13.10 -5.48
N GLN A 333 7.27 13.12 -5.90
CA GLN A 333 6.52 11.94 -6.34
C GLN A 333 6.36 11.90 -7.86
N ASN A 334 7.29 12.53 -8.60
CA ASN A 334 7.13 12.74 -10.04
C ASN A 334 7.59 11.50 -10.82
N SER A 335 6.64 10.78 -11.40
CA SER A 335 6.88 9.79 -12.45
C SER A 335 5.62 9.69 -13.32
N ASP A 336 5.78 9.58 -14.63
CA ASP A 336 4.66 9.37 -15.58
C ASP A 336 3.94 8.03 -15.36
N THR A 337 4.56 7.15 -14.55
CA THR A 337 4.04 5.82 -14.20
C THR A 337 3.79 5.66 -12.70
N ALA A 338 3.69 6.77 -11.95
CA ALA A 338 3.37 6.75 -10.52
C ALA A 338 1.91 6.34 -10.27
N TYR A 339 1.68 5.57 -9.20
CA TYR A 339 0.34 5.16 -8.77
C TYR A 339 0.25 5.06 -7.24
N ALA A 340 -0.97 5.11 -6.71
CA ALA A 340 -1.25 4.87 -5.29
C ALA A 340 -1.95 3.52 -5.11
N GLY A 341 -1.41 2.66 -4.25
CA GLY A 341 -2.04 1.40 -3.90
C GLY A 341 -3.32 1.59 -3.08
N TRP A 342 -4.31 0.73 -3.28
CA TRP A 342 -5.63 0.85 -2.65
C TRP A 342 -5.70 0.33 -1.21
N TRP A 343 -4.57 -0.03 -0.60
CA TRP A 343 -4.50 -0.31 0.84
C TRP A 343 -4.88 0.92 1.69
N TYR A 344 -4.61 2.13 1.18
CA TYR A 344 -5.05 3.41 1.75
C TYR A 344 -4.93 4.50 0.67
N CYS A 345 -6.00 4.76 -0.06
CA CYS A 345 -6.03 5.77 -1.13
C CYS A 345 -7.30 6.61 -1.08
N CYS A 346 -7.19 7.89 -0.74
CA CYS A 346 -8.30 8.82 -0.72
C CYS A 346 -8.40 9.57 -2.06
N ILE A 347 -9.51 9.35 -2.76
CA ILE A 347 -9.77 9.81 -4.12
C ILE A 347 -10.85 10.90 -4.07
N PRO A 348 -10.62 12.09 -4.66
CA PRO A 348 -11.67 13.09 -4.81
C PRO A 348 -12.84 12.55 -5.63
N VAL A 349 -14.08 12.84 -5.22
CA VAL A 349 -15.30 12.31 -5.87
C VAL A 349 -15.40 12.69 -7.34
N GLU A 350 -14.75 13.78 -7.76
CA GLU A 350 -14.70 14.17 -9.18
C GLU A 350 -14.04 13.10 -10.09
N PHE A 351 -13.23 12.19 -9.54
CA PHE A 351 -12.71 11.03 -10.27
C PHE A 351 -13.62 9.81 -10.13
N VAL A 352 -14.23 9.61 -8.96
CA VAL A 352 -15.18 8.52 -8.73
C VAL A 352 -16.51 8.89 -9.37
N ARG A 353 -16.69 8.57 -10.65
CA ARG A 353 -17.90 8.89 -11.41
C ARG A 353 -18.47 7.67 -12.11
N LYS A 354 -19.77 7.71 -12.40
CA LYS A 354 -20.52 6.65 -13.09
C LYS A 354 -19.98 6.31 -14.49
N ASP A 355 -19.25 7.23 -15.12
CA ASP A 355 -18.57 7.09 -16.42
C ASP A 355 -17.07 6.79 -16.28
N ASN A 356 -16.54 6.70 -15.06
CA ASN A 356 -15.12 6.66 -14.77
C ASN A 356 -14.75 5.62 -13.70
N LEU A 357 -15.42 4.47 -13.71
CA LEU A 357 -15.15 3.38 -12.77
C LEU A 357 -13.86 2.62 -13.16
N PRO A 358 -13.30 1.78 -12.27
CA PRO A 358 -12.16 0.92 -12.60
C PRO A 358 -12.42 -0.03 -13.75
N LEU A 359 -11.35 -0.49 -14.42
CA LEU A 359 -11.46 -1.65 -15.32
C LEU A 359 -11.83 -2.91 -14.53
N PRO A 360 -12.58 -3.86 -15.14
CA PRO A 360 -13.04 -5.09 -14.48
C PRO A 360 -11.95 -6.16 -14.36
N PHE A 361 -10.80 -5.77 -13.81
CA PHE A 361 -9.82 -6.74 -13.32
C PHE A 361 -10.40 -7.51 -12.14
N PHE A 362 -9.77 -8.64 -11.82
CA PHE A 362 -10.09 -9.38 -10.59
C PHE A 362 -9.26 -8.83 -9.43
N ILE A 363 -7.94 -8.92 -9.55
CA ILE A 363 -6.95 -8.34 -8.63
C ILE A 363 -5.74 -7.85 -9.43
N ARG A 364 -4.97 -6.90 -8.86
CA ARG A 364 -3.71 -6.32 -9.39
C ARG A 364 -3.90 -5.44 -10.63
N GLY A 365 -3.31 -4.24 -10.59
CA GLY A 365 -3.20 -3.34 -11.73
C GLY A 365 -4.42 -2.44 -11.94
N ASP A 366 -5.49 -2.64 -11.16
CA ASP A 366 -6.64 -1.76 -11.01
C ASP A 366 -6.25 -0.41 -10.41
N ASP A 367 -5.49 -0.43 -9.32
CA ASP A 367 -4.90 0.76 -8.68
C ASP A 367 -3.95 1.53 -9.62
N VAL A 368 -3.10 0.79 -10.34
CA VAL A 368 -2.16 1.33 -11.33
C VAL A 368 -2.92 1.97 -12.48
N GLU A 369 -3.83 1.23 -13.11
CA GLU A 369 -4.58 1.70 -14.26
C GLU A 369 -5.40 2.94 -13.90
N TYR A 370 -6.09 2.92 -12.76
CA TYR A 370 -6.95 4.02 -12.34
C TYR A 370 -6.14 5.28 -12.08
N SER A 371 -5.00 5.17 -11.37
CA SER A 371 -4.11 6.29 -11.11
C SER A 371 -3.58 6.90 -12.42
N LEU A 372 -3.07 6.06 -13.31
CA LEU A 372 -2.43 6.51 -14.56
C LEU A 372 -3.43 7.07 -15.57
N ARG A 373 -4.60 6.42 -15.74
CA ARG A 373 -5.65 6.90 -16.65
C ARG A 373 -6.16 8.27 -16.24
N ASN A 374 -6.30 8.49 -14.93
CA ASN A 374 -6.74 9.77 -14.37
C ASN A 374 -5.62 10.81 -14.23
N LYS A 375 -4.36 10.46 -14.58
CA LYS A 375 -3.17 11.31 -14.38
C LYS A 375 -3.10 11.84 -12.94
N ALA A 376 -3.33 10.94 -11.98
CA ALA A 376 -3.40 11.29 -10.58
C ALA A 376 -2.08 11.92 -10.12
N GLU A 377 -2.19 13.02 -9.40
CA GLU A 377 -1.11 13.59 -8.59
C GLU A 377 -1.36 13.22 -7.13
N PHE A 378 -0.30 13.14 -6.33
CA PHE A 378 -0.38 12.55 -5.00
C PHE A 378 -0.02 13.55 -3.90
N ILE A 379 -0.66 13.39 -2.76
CA ILE A 379 -0.24 13.94 -1.48
C ILE A 379 0.13 12.75 -0.60
N THR A 380 1.36 12.75 -0.06
CA THR A 380 1.76 11.80 0.99
C THR A 380 2.21 12.58 2.20
N MET A 381 1.82 12.14 3.39
CA MET A 381 2.07 12.82 4.65
C MET A 381 2.66 11.85 5.67
N ASN A 382 3.61 12.30 6.48
CA ASN A 382 4.09 11.51 7.60
C ASN A 382 2.93 11.15 8.56
N GLY A 383 2.87 9.89 8.97
CA GLY A 383 1.84 9.38 9.88
C GLY A 383 0.43 9.26 9.29
N ILE A 384 0.25 9.41 7.97
CA ILE A 384 -0.92 8.84 7.26
C ILE A 384 -0.47 7.50 6.69
N CYS A 385 -0.83 6.42 7.36
CA CYS A 385 -0.40 5.07 7.01
C CYS A 385 -1.29 3.96 7.57
N ILE A 386 -1.02 2.74 7.13
CA ILE A 386 -1.52 1.48 7.68
C ILE A 386 -0.36 0.47 7.81
N TRP A 387 -0.55 -0.62 8.54
CA TRP A 387 0.34 -1.79 8.43
C TRP A 387 -0.34 -2.90 7.66
N HIS A 388 0.38 -3.47 6.70
CA HIS A 388 -0.09 -4.56 5.86
C HIS A 388 0.94 -5.69 5.83
N LYS A 389 0.50 -6.94 5.69
CA LYS A 389 1.42 -8.08 5.53
C LYS A 389 2.29 -7.91 4.28
N GLY A 390 3.59 -8.13 4.41
CA GLY A 390 4.52 -8.00 3.31
C GLY A 390 4.30 -9.00 2.17
N PHE A 391 4.94 -8.72 1.04
CA PHE A 391 4.84 -9.57 -0.16
C PHE A 391 5.82 -10.76 -0.15
N ASN A 392 6.82 -10.76 0.75
CA ASN A 392 7.91 -11.77 0.76
C ASN A 392 7.40 -13.20 1.02
N ASN A 393 6.34 -13.37 1.81
CA ASN A 393 5.77 -14.69 2.12
C ASN A 393 4.68 -15.13 1.12
N LYS A 394 4.37 -14.31 0.12
CA LYS A 394 3.17 -14.44 -0.73
C LYS A 394 3.49 -14.70 -2.21
N PHE A 395 4.74 -15.05 -2.57
CA PHE A 395 5.06 -15.33 -3.97
C PHE A 395 4.18 -16.47 -4.51
N ASN A 396 3.37 -16.15 -5.51
CA ASN A 396 2.36 -17.03 -6.08
C ASN A 396 2.42 -16.91 -7.60
N GLY A 397 2.74 -17.99 -8.30
CA GLY A 397 2.88 -17.99 -9.77
C GLY A 397 1.64 -17.48 -10.49
N ALA A 398 0.43 -17.87 -10.07
CA ALA A 398 -0.81 -17.38 -10.65
C ALA A 398 -0.96 -15.85 -10.56
N MET A 399 -0.52 -15.23 -9.47
CA MET A 399 -0.55 -13.76 -9.33
C MET A 399 0.60 -13.12 -10.12
N GLU A 400 1.82 -13.60 -9.90
CA GLU A 400 3.06 -12.96 -10.33
C GLU A 400 3.38 -13.20 -11.82
N PHE A 401 3.04 -14.38 -12.36
CA PHE A 401 3.29 -14.76 -13.76
C PHE A 401 2.07 -14.56 -14.65
N TYR A 402 0.87 -14.91 -14.18
CA TYR A 402 -0.33 -14.79 -14.99
C TYR A 402 -1.00 -13.42 -14.83
N GLN A 403 -1.52 -13.11 -13.64
CA GLN A 403 -2.43 -11.99 -13.43
C GLN A 403 -1.77 -10.62 -13.70
N VAL A 404 -0.59 -10.37 -13.11
CA VAL A 404 0.14 -9.09 -13.28
C VAL A 404 0.45 -8.82 -14.76
N HIS A 405 0.90 -9.84 -15.50
CA HIS A 405 1.34 -9.67 -16.89
C HIS A 405 0.16 -9.55 -17.85
N ARG A 406 -0.90 -10.33 -17.65
CA ARG A 406 -2.16 -10.19 -18.40
C ARG A 406 -2.72 -8.78 -18.22
N ASN A 407 -2.84 -8.33 -16.98
CA ASN A 407 -3.42 -7.02 -16.69
C ASN A 407 -2.51 -5.88 -17.17
N SER A 408 -1.18 -6.05 -17.16
CA SER A 408 -0.23 -5.06 -17.71
C SER A 408 -0.44 -4.83 -19.21
N LEU A 409 -0.66 -5.90 -19.99
CA LEU A 409 -0.99 -5.79 -21.41
C LEU A 409 -2.35 -5.10 -21.60
N ILE A 410 -3.36 -5.47 -20.80
CA ILE A 410 -4.71 -4.91 -20.93
C ILE A 410 -4.75 -3.42 -20.54
N LEU A 411 -4.15 -3.01 -19.42
CA LEU A 411 -4.17 -1.61 -18.99
C LEU A 411 -3.44 -0.70 -20.00
N GLN A 412 -2.35 -1.20 -20.61
CA GLN A 412 -1.63 -0.47 -21.65
C GLN A 412 -2.51 -0.32 -22.90
N ALA A 413 -3.17 -1.39 -23.32
CA ALA A 413 -4.06 -1.41 -24.47
C ALA A 413 -5.29 -0.49 -24.28
N ALA A 414 -6.06 -0.71 -23.21
CA ALA A 414 -7.33 -0.04 -22.94
C ALA A 414 -7.15 1.44 -22.62
N SER A 415 -6.18 1.76 -21.75
CA SER A 415 -6.05 3.12 -21.20
C SER A 415 -4.92 3.92 -21.83
N GLY A 416 -4.08 3.28 -22.66
CA GLY A 416 -2.99 3.95 -23.35
C GLY A 416 -1.95 4.52 -22.39
N VAL A 417 -1.81 3.92 -21.20
CA VAL A 417 -0.80 4.26 -20.19
C VAL A 417 0.45 3.39 -20.38
N CYS A 418 1.57 3.73 -19.74
CA CYS A 418 2.80 2.93 -19.84
C CYS A 418 3.31 2.73 -21.30
N ARG A 419 3.04 3.63 -22.25
CA ARG A 419 3.35 3.44 -23.69
C ARG A 419 4.82 3.18 -24.01
N ASN A 420 5.73 3.62 -23.13
CA ASN A 420 7.18 3.46 -23.31
C ASN A 420 7.72 2.16 -22.69
N ILE A 421 6.85 1.26 -22.24
CA ILE A 421 7.21 -0.01 -21.59
C ILE A 421 6.82 -1.17 -22.51
N ASP A 422 7.76 -2.06 -22.80
CA ASP A 422 7.51 -3.27 -23.59
C ASP A 422 7.21 -4.46 -22.68
N PHE A 423 5.94 -4.60 -22.29
CA PHE A 423 5.48 -5.72 -21.48
C PHE A 423 5.60 -7.06 -22.21
N MET A 424 5.50 -7.08 -23.55
CA MET A 424 5.61 -8.30 -24.34
C MET A 424 7.06 -8.84 -24.34
N ASP A 425 8.05 -7.97 -24.47
CA ASP A 425 9.46 -8.32 -24.32
C ASP A 425 9.76 -8.80 -22.90
N ARG A 426 9.22 -8.12 -21.87
CA ARG A 426 9.30 -8.59 -20.48
C ARG A 426 8.78 -10.01 -20.33
N ILE A 427 7.55 -10.29 -20.78
CA ILE A 427 6.94 -11.62 -20.72
C ILE A 427 7.82 -12.63 -21.48
N SER A 428 8.28 -12.29 -22.68
CA SER A 428 9.14 -13.17 -23.48
C SER A 428 10.45 -13.52 -22.75
N LYS A 429 11.08 -12.56 -22.07
CA LYS A 429 12.27 -12.76 -21.24
C LYS A 429 11.95 -13.62 -20.02
N LEU A 430 10.84 -13.38 -19.33
CA LEU A 430 10.43 -14.17 -18.17
C LEU A 430 10.08 -15.61 -18.54
N VAL A 431 9.41 -15.85 -19.67
CA VAL A 431 9.18 -17.22 -20.17
C VAL A 431 10.53 -17.91 -20.37
N ARG A 432 11.50 -17.23 -20.97
CA ARG A 432 12.85 -17.78 -21.17
C ARG A 432 13.53 -18.09 -19.82
N VAL A 433 13.49 -17.16 -18.87
CA VAL A 433 14.08 -17.35 -17.53
C VAL A 433 13.45 -18.55 -16.83
N ASN A 434 12.13 -18.64 -16.82
CA ASN A 434 11.39 -19.74 -16.21
C ASN A 434 11.72 -21.10 -16.86
N LEU A 435 11.82 -21.18 -18.19
CA LEU A 435 12.31 -22.38 -18.88
C LEU A 435 13.74 -22.78 -18.45
N LEU A 436 14.64 -21.81 -18.31
CA LEU A 436 16.04 -22.07 -17.99
C LEU A 436 16.26 -22.58 -16.55
N ARG A 437 15.34 -22.26 -15.64
CA ARG A 437 15.33 -22.72 -14.23
C ARG A 437 14.33 -23.85 -13.96
N PHE A 438 13.84 -24.49 -15.01
CA PHE A 438 12.88 -25.61 -14.97
C PHE A 438 11.53 -25.27 -14.31
N ASN A 439 11.18 -23.99 -14.21
CA ASN A 439 9.86 -23.55 -13.78
C ASN A 439 8.89 -23.53 -14.96
N TYR A 440 8.50 -24.72 -15.43
CA TYR A 440 7.63 -24.84 -16.59
C TYR A 440 6.23 -24.31 -16.31
N ASP A 441 5.72 -24.46 -15.09
CA ASP A 441 4.41 -23.95 -14.69
C ASP A 441 4.37 -22.43 -14.81
N GLY A 442 5.38 -21.72 -14.29
CA GLY A 442 5.48 -20.27 -14.45
C GLY A 442 5.65 -19.81 -15.90
N ALA A 443 6.32 -20.62 -16.74
CA ALA A 443 6.42 -20.34 -18.18
C ALA A 443 5.07 -20.53 -18.90
N GLU A 444 4.27 -21.52 -18.53
CA GLU A 444 2.93 -21.75 -19.06
C GLU A 444 1.97 -20.64 -18.61
N GLN A 445 1.97 -20.27 -17.33
CA GLN A 445 1.17 -19.16 -16.77
C GLN A 445 1.41 -17.83 -17.49
N LEU A 446 2.65 -17.51 -17.84
CA LEU A 446 2.99 -16.32 -18.64
C LEU A 446 2.44 -16.39 -20.07
N LEU A 447 2.37 -17.59 -20.67
CA LEU A 447 1.78 -17.77 -21.99
C LEU A 447 0.25 -17.73 -21.95
N ASP A 448 -0.35 -18.29 -20.90
CA ASP A 448 -1.78 -18.20 -20.61
C ASP A 448 -2.22 -16.73 -20.50
N ALA A 449 -1.41 -15.89 -19.83
CA ALA A 449 -1.66 -14.46 -19.74
C ALA A 449 -1.74 -13.76 -21.11
N VAL A 450 -0.84 -14.11 -22.04
CA VAL A 450 -0.83 -13.51 -23.38
C VAL A 450 -1.99 -14.05 -24.22
N GLU A 451 -2.27 -15.34 -24.17
CA GLU A 451 -3.41 -15.93 -24.89
C GLU A 451 -4.74 -15.34 -24.43
N ASP A 452 -4.92 -15.14 -23.12
CA ASP A 452 -6.12 -14.51 -22.56
C ASP A 452 -6.24 -13.04 -22.93
N TYR A 453 -5.13 -12.29 -22.96
CA TYR A 453 -5.10 -10.93 -23.51
C TYR A 453 -5.54 -10.91 -24.98
N LEU A 454 -5.04 -11.84 -25.80
CA LEU A 454 -5.36 -11.93 -27.23
C LEU A 454 -6.81 -12.32 -27.52
N LYS A 455 -7.59 -12.77 -26.53
CA LYS A 455 -9.04 -13.00 -26.67
C LYS A 455 -9.86 -11.70 -26.68
N GLY A 456 -9.24 -10.55 -26.44
CA GLY A 456 -9.87 -9.23 -26.53
C GLY A 456 -10.77 -8.87 -25.35
N TYR A 457 -11.43 -7.71 -25.45
CA TYR A 457 -12.18 -7.10 -24.35
C TYR A 457 -13.35 -7.96 -23.81
N HIS A 458 -14.02 -8.73 -24.68
CA HIS A 458 -15.06 -9.68 -24.26
C HIS A 458 -14.58 -10.73 -23.27
N PHE A 459 -13.29 -11.05 -23.26
CA PHE A 459 -12.71 -11.93 -22.25
C PHE A 459 -12.68 -11.26 -20.88
N LEU A 460 -12.28 -9.99 -20.82
CA LEU A 460 -12.21 -9.23 -19.57
C LEU A 460 -13.61 -8.93 -19.01
N MET A 461 -14.60 -8.69 -19.86
CA MET A 461 -15.98 -8.38 -19.46
C MET A 461 -16.76 -9.54 -18.82
N LYS A 462 -16.21 -10.76 -18.80
CA LYS A 462 -16.86 -11.92 -18.19
C LYS A 462 -16.46 -12.06 -16.73
N ASN A 463 -17.43 -12.32 -15.86
CA ASN A 463 -17.16 -12.66 -14.47
C ASN A 463 -16.58 -14.09 -14.36
N GLN A 464 -15.28 -14.20 -14.58
CA GLN A 464 -14.53 -15.47 -14.57
C GLN A 464 -13.22 -15.40 -13.77
N GLY A 465 -12.97 -14.29 -13.06
CA GLY A 465 -11.72 -14.05 -12.34
C GLY A 465 -11.42 -15.12 -11.28
N GLU A 466 -12.41 -15.48 -10.46
CA GLU A 466 -12.23 -16.53 -9.43
C GLU A 466 -11.87 -17.88 -10.06
N LYS A 467 -12.57 -18.26 -11.13
CA LYS A 467 -12.33 -19.52 -11.84
C LYS A 467 -10.90 -19.55 -12.39
N LEU A 468 -10.48 -18.50 -13.10
CA LEU A 468 -9.14 -18.40 -13.67
C LEU A 468 -8.07 -18.45 -12.59
N MET A 469 -8.26 -17.73 -11.48
CA MET A 469 -7.28 -17.76 -10.39
C MET A 469 -7.18 -19.13 -9.72
N LYS A 470 -8.27 -19.89 -9.60
CA LYS A 470 -8.23 -21.29 -9.13
C LYS A 470 -7.49 -22.20 -10.11
N GLU A 471 -7.78 -22.08 -11.41
CA GLU A 471 -7.12 -22.85 -12.47
C GLU A 471 -5.61 -22.57 -12.49
N GLU A 472 -5.20 -21.30 -12.49
CA GLU A 472 -3.79 -20.92 -12.50
C GLU A 472 -3.08 -21.26 -11.19
N SER A 473 -3.76 -21.11 -10.05
CA SER A 473 -3.17 -21.49 -8.76
C SER A 473 -2.95 -22.99 -8.63
N SER A 474 -3.75 -23.82 -9.32
CA SER A 474 -3.57 -25.27 -9.31
C SER A 474 -2.27 -25.72 -10.00
N LYS A 475 -1.70 -24.86 -10.86
CA LYS A 475 -0.41 -25.07 -11.53
C LYS A 475 0.76 -24.67 -10.64
N ASN A 476 0.54 -23.92 -9.56
CA ASN A 476 1.62 -23.51 -8.69
C ASN A 476 2.31 -24.73 -8.08
N GLU A 477 3.64 -24.65 -8.03
CA GLU A 477 4.46 -25.66 -7.40
C GLU A 477 4.11 -25.81 -5.90
N LYS A 478 3.93 -27.05 -5.45
CA LYS A 478 3.64 -27.35 -4.04
C LYS A 478 4.95 -27.50 -3.28
N LEU A 479 5.22 -26.55 -2.39
CA LEU A 479 6.40 -26.58 -1.52
C LEU A 479 6.10 -27.37 -0.24
N ILE A 480 7.05 -28.18 0.21
CA ILE A 480 7.01 -28.91 1.49
C ILE A 480 8.16 -28.48 2.40
N SER A 481 8.12 -28.83 3.68
CA SER A 481 9.16 -28.46 4.66
C SER A 481 10.58 -28.83 4.20
N LEU A 482 11.53 -27.91 4.39
CA LEU A 482 12.93 -28.08 3.96
C LEU A 482 13.63 -29.27 4.60
N GLU A 483 13.17 -29.75 5.76
CA GLU A 483 13.73 -30.92 6.46
C GLU A 483 13.70 -32.21 5.62
N HIS A 484 12.82 -32.28 4.62
CA HIS A 484 12.68 -33.42 3.72
C HIS A 484 13.71 -33.40 2.58
N PHE A 485 14.59 -32.40 2.51
CA PHE A 485 15.55 -32.21 1.44
C PHE A 485 16.99 -32.23 1.97
N PRO A 486 17.80 -33.25 1.63
CA PRO A 486 19.18 -33.33 2.11
C PRO A 486 20.09 -32.23 1.54
N GLU A 487 19.72 -31.61 0.41
CA GLU A 487 20.46 -30.48 -0.20
C GLU A 487 20.00 -29.10 0.28
N ALA A 488 19.09 -29.03 1.26
CA ALA A 488 18.66 -27.76 1.83
C ALA A 488 19.86 -27.04 2.46
N PRO A 489 20.02 -25.71 2.23
CA PRO A 489 21.11 -24.96 2.83
C PRO A 489 20.86 -24.79 4.32
N MET A 490 21.93 -24.81 5.13
CA MET A 490 21.84 -24.57 6.58
C MET A 490 21.26 -23.18 6.90
N LYS A 491 21.53 -22.19 6.03
CA LYS A 491 20.93 -20.86 6.08
C LYS A 491 20.07 -20.68 4.82
N PRO A 492 18.73 -20.73 4.93
CA PRO A 492 17.83 -20.66 3.77
C PRO A 492 18.10 -19.49 2.81
N TYR A 493 18.47 -18.32 3.35
CA TYR A 493 18.73 -17.12 2.55
C TYR A 493 20.03 -17.16 1.71
N GLU A 494 20.89 -18.18 1.84
CA GLU A 494 22.09 -18.33 0.99
C GLU A 494 21.76 -18.58 -0.49
N VAL A 495 20.52 -18.94 -0.80
CA VAL A 495 20.03 -19.13 -2.18
C VAL A 495 20.04 -17.85 -3.04
N TYR A 496 20.20 -16.68 -2.40
CA TYR A 496 20.34 -15.39 -3.07
C TYR A 496 21.79 -15.03 -3.44
N ASN A 497 22.74 -15.95 -3.25
CA ASN A 497 24.13 -15.75 -3.63
C ASN A 497 24.44 -16.47 -4.97
N ASP A 498 24.54 -15.71 -6.07
CA ASP A 498 24.94 -16.25 -7.39
C ASP A 498 26.29 -15.64 -7.81
N PRO A 499 27.39 -16.39 -7.74
CA PRO A 499 28.68 -15.91 -8.22
C PRO A 499 28.68 -15.77 -9.76
N PRO A 500 29.49 -14.85 -10.34
CA PRO A 500 29.47 -14.63 -11.78
C PRO A 500 29.96 -15.86 -12.57
N ARG A 501 29.30 -16.16 -13.68
CA ARG A 501 29.73 -17.17 -14.66
C ARG A 501 30.87 -16.66 -15.53
N LYS A 502 31.70 -17.59 -15.99
CA LYS A 502 32.70 -17.30 -17.03
C LYS A 502 32.00 -16.95 -18.36
N PRO A 503 32.60 -16.13 -19.23
CA PRO A 503 32.00 -15.76 -20.52
C PRO A 503 31.59 -16.96 -21.39
N LEU A 504 32.44 -17.98 -21.47
CA LEU A 504 32.16 -19.21 -22.23
C LEU A 504 30.96 -19.99 -21.66
N GLU A 505 30.85 -20.08 -20.34
CA GLU A 505 29.71 -20.73 -19.67
C GLU A 505 28.41 -19.98 -19.96
N THR A 506 28.45 -18.64 -19.94
CA THR A 506 27.30 -17.80 -20.29
C THR A 506 26.87 -18.01 -21.74
N PHE A 507 27.83 -18.10 -22.66
CA PHE A 507 27.55 -18.38 -24.07
C PHE A 507 26.90 -19.76 -24.25
N LEU A 508 27.51 -20.82 -23.70
CA LEU A 508 27.01 -22.18 -23.78
C LEU A 508 25.63 -22.33 -23.11
N TYR A 509 25.41 -21.69 -21.97
CA TYR A 509 24.12 -21.65 -21.29
C TYR A 509 23.01 -21.07 -22.17
N ARG A 510 23.30 -19.96 -22.87
CA ARG A 510 22.33 -19.31 -23.75
C ARG A 510 22.04 -20.13 -25.00
N LEU A 511 23.08 -20.68 -25.62
CA LEU A 511 22.99 -21.47 -26.86
C LEU A 511 22.22 -22.78 -26.65
N THR A 512 22.53 -23.50 -25.58
CA THR A 512 21.94 -24.83 -25.30
C THR A 512 20.63 -24.77 -24.51
N TYR A 513 20.16 -23.56 -24.16
CA TYR A 513 19.11 -23.33 -23.19
C TYR A 513 19.36 -24.10 -21.89
N ASN A 514 20.44 -23.78 -21.17
CA ASN A 514 20.84 -24.50 -19.96
C ASN A 514 20.96 -26.04 -20.15
N GLY A 515 21.42 -26.48 -21.31
CA GLY A 515 21.63 -27.90 -21.60
C GLY A 515 20.38 -28.70 -22.01
N HIS A 516 19.22 -28.04 -22.23
CA HIS A 516 18.01 -28.72 -22.73
C HIS A 516 18.23 -29.41 -24.08
N PHE A 517 19.07 -28.84 -24.93
CA PHE A 517 19.42 -29.42 -26.24
C PHE A 517 20.62 -30.38 -26.20
N TRP A 518 21.28 -30.55 -25.05
CA TRP A 518 22.49 -31.37 -24.94
C TRP A 518 22.18 -32.81 -24.56
N PRO A 519 23.02 -33.82 -24.81
CA PRO A 519 22.85 -35.14 -24.21
C PRO A 519 22.88 -35.12 -22.67
N SER A 520 22.04 -35.92 -22.01
CA SER A 520 21.91 -35.91 -20.55
C SER A 520 23.18 -36.29 -19.78
N TRP A 521 24.13 -36.96 -20.42
CA TRP A 521 25.42 -37.34 -19.83
C TRP A 521 26.41 -36.18 -19.71
N LEU A 522 26.19 -35.07 -20.42
CA LEU A 522 26.95 -33.82 -20.28
C LEU A 522 26.43 -32.92 -19.14
N LEU A 523 25.32 -33.31 -18.50
CA LEU A 523 24.70 -32.53 -17.44
C LEU A 523 25.16 -33.01 -16.06
N LYS A 524 25.39 -32.05 -15.16
CA LYS A 524 25.76 -32.26 -13.76
C LYS A 524 24.60 -32.94 -13.02
N LYS A 525 24.93 -33.98 -12.24
CA LYS A 525 23.98 -34.73 -11.40
C LYS A 525 23.69 -34.07 -10.05
N GLN A 526 24.60 -33.24 -9.56
CA GLN A 526 24.45 -32.55 -8.28
C GLN A 526 23.25 -31.60 -8.31
N VAL A 527 22.38 -31.73 -7.31
CA VAL A 527 21.28 -30.82 -7.01
C VAL A 527 21.82 -29.63 -6.24
N VAL A 528 21.30 -28.44 -6.50
CA VAL A 528 21.65 -27.22 -5.78
C VAL A 528 20.40 -26.46 -5.34
N PRO A 529 20.45 -25.83 -4.16
CA PRO A 529 19.37 -24.96 -3.70
C PRO A 529 19.41 -23.63 -4.46
N VAL A 530 18.24 -23.16 -4.89
CA VAL A 530 18.06 -21.89 -5.61
C VAL A 530 16.78 -21.21 -5.12
N ALA A 531 16.69 -19.89 -5.27
CA ALA A 531 15.52 -19.15 -4.81
C ALA A 531 14.24 -19.53 -5.58
N TYR A 532 13.13 -19.66 -4.86
CA TYR A 532 11.81 -19.94 -5.43
C TYR A 532 11.20 -18.73 -6.20
N ASP A 533 11.57 -17.51 -5.78
CA ASP A 533 10.97 -16.24 -6.20
C ASP A 533 11.52 -15.67 -7.52
N TRP A 534 11.58 -14.34 -7.65
CA TRP A 534 12.08 -13.62 -8.83
C TRP A 534 13.59 -13.74 -9.05
N PHE A 535 14.38 -14.15 -8.05
CA PHE A 535 15.84 -14.11 -8.13
C PHE A 535 16.39 -15.06 -9.22
N TYR A 536 17.29 -14.51 -10.04
CA TYR A 536 17.84 -15.20 -11.20
C TYR A 536 19.29 -15.61 -10.93
N SER A 537 19.50 -16.89 -10.59
CA SER A 537 20.82 -17.46 -10.23
C SER A 537 21.42 -18.41 -11.28
N PRO A 538 21.66 -17.96 -12.52
CA PRO A 538 21.97 -18.85 -13.61
C PRO A 538 23.37 -19.47 -13.55
N HIS A 539 24.25 -19.03 -12.64
CA HIS A 539 25.48 -19.77 -12.32
C HIS A 539 25.15 -21.05 -11.56
N LEU A 540 24.35 -20.93 -10.48
CA LEU A 540 24.03 -22.06 -9.61
C LEU A 540 23.45 -23.23 -10.40
N TYR A 541 22.44 -22.99 -11.24
CA TYR A 541 21.75 -24.06 -11.97
C TYR A 541 22.31 -24.38 -13.36
N PHE A 542 23.52 -23.89 -13.69
CA PHE A 542 24.19 -24.14 -14.97
C PHE A 542 24.43 -25.64 -15.22
N PHE A 543 23.80 -26.17 -16.27
CA PHE A 543 23.93 -27.53 -16.79
C PHE A 543 23.57 -28.62 -15.78
N ARG A 544 22.62 -28.35 -14.90
CA ARG A 544 22.08 -29.33 -13.95
C ARG A 544 20.83 -29.98 -14.50
N ARG A 545 20.47 -31.15 -13.96
CA ARG A 545 19.22 -31.85 -14.31
C ARG A 545 18.11 -31.65 -13.29
N LYS A 546 18.45 -31.28 -12.07
CA LYS A 546 17.56 -31.19 -10.93
C LYS A 546 18.01 -30.06 -10.02
N LEU A 547 17.06 -29.27 -9.54
CA LEU A 547 17.24 -28.12 -8.66
C LEU A 547 16.34 -28.30 -7.44
N LEU A 548 16.83 -27.89 -6.27
CA LEU A 548 16.00 -27.69 -5.10
C LEU A 548 15.61 -26.21 -5.09
N VAL A 549 14.34 -25.89 -5.26
CA VAL A 549 13.88 -24.51 -5.07
C VAL A 549 13.50 -24.30 -3.63
N VAL A 550 13.89 -23.16 -3.09
CA VAL A 550 13.76 -22.84 -1.67
C VAL A 550 13.01 -21.52 -1.53
N ASN A 551 11.93 -21.55 -0.76
CA ASN A 551 11.34 -20.36 -0.18
C ASN A 551 11.95 -20.17 1.22
N PRO A 552 12.90 -19.24 1.38
CA PRO A 552 13.63 -19.10 2.63
C PRO A 552 12.79 -18.52 3.77
N ALA A 553 11.74 -17.76 3.45
CA ALA A 553 10.89 -17.14 4.46
C ALA A 553 9.90 -18.13 5.09
N MET A 554 9.47 -19.14 4.31
CA MET A 554 8.58 -20.20 4.80
C MET A 554 9.33 -21.49 5.18
N GLU A 555 10.65 -21.54 4.98
CA GLU A 555 11.46 -22.75 5.14
C GLU A 555 10.86 -23.97 4.42
N THR A 556 10.39 -23.74 3.19
CA THR A 556 9.83 -24.79 2.33
C THR A 556 10.58 -24.88 1.01
N GLY A 557 10.50 -26.03 0.34
CA GLY A 557 11.11 -26.25 -0.96
C GLY A 557 10.42 -27.31 -1.80
N ALA A 558 10.87 -27.43 -3.04
CA ALA A 558 10.43 -28.43 -4.01
C ALA A 558 11.54 -28.75 -5.02
N TYR A 559 11.43 -29.88 -5.70
CA TYR A 559 12.35 -30.22 -6.78
C TYR A 559 11.83 -29.76 -8.13
N ARG A 560 12.68 -29.07 -8.89
CA ARG A 560 12.46 -28.84 -10.33
C ARG A 560 13.41 -29.69 -11.15
N GLU A 561 12.86 -30.45 -12.08
CA GLU A 561 13.63 -31.35 -12.95
C GLU A 561 13.54 -30.94 -14.42
N MET A 562 14.62 -31.16 -15.16
CA MET A 562 14.66 -30.88 -16.59
C MET A 562 13.72 -31.85 -17.36
N ASP A 563 12.63 -31.32 -17.91
CA ASP A 563 11.73 -32.02 -18.83
C ASP A 563 11.86 -31.41 -20.25
N ARG A 564 12.57 -32.13 -21.12
CA ARG A 564 12.81 -31.70 -22.50
C ARG A 564 11.55 -31.74 -23.36
N LYS A 565 10.63 -32.68 -23.10
CA LYS A 565 9.40 -32.80 -23.88
C LYS A 565 8.49 -31.62 -23.56
N ARG A 566 8.34 -31.28 -22.27
CA ARG A 566 7.60 -30.10 -21.82
C ARG A 566 8.26 -28.81 -22.29
N PHE A 567 9.58 -28.70 -22.18
CA PHE A 567 10.36 -27.58 -22.71
C PHE A 567 10.09 -27.33 -24.21
N ILE A 568 10.22 -28.34 -25.07
CA ILE A 568 9.99 -28.19 -26.52
C ILE A 568 8.53 -27.80 -26.80
N ARG A 569 7.57 -28.37 -26.05
CA ARG A 569 6.14 -28.03 -26.19
C ARG A 569 5.88 -26.57 -25.87
N ILE A 570 6.38 -26.08 -24.73
CA ILE A 570 6.24 -24.68 -24.31
C ILE A 570 6.95 -23.76 -25.29
N LEU A 571 8.14 -24.13 -25.77
CA LEU A 571 8.87 -23.34 -26.76
C LEU A 571 8.07 -23.20 -28.07
N ARG A 572 7.48 -24.29 -28.58
CA ARG A 572 6.60 -24.25 -29.77
C ARG A 572 5.34 -23.41 -29.51
N ARG A 573 4.74 -23.53 -28.33
CA ARG A 573 3.59 -22.72 -27.90
C ARG A 573 3.94 -21.22 -27.88
N LYS A 574 5.07 -20.86 -27.24
CA LYS A 574 5.60 -19.49 -27.24
C LYS A 574 5.74 -18.94 -28.66
N HIS A 575 6.41 -19.66 -29.56
CA HIS A 575 6.61 -19.18 -30.94
C HIS A 575 5.28 -18.91 -31.66
N ARG A 576 4.27 -19.78 -31.47
CA ARG A 576 2.94 -19.61 -32.04
C ARG A 576 2.23 -18.35 -31.50
N ILE A 577 2.24 -18.17 -30.18
CA ILE A 577 1.63 -17.01 -29.53
C ILE A 577 2.31 -15.72 -29.96
N MET A 578 3.65 -15.69 -30.01
CA MET A 578 4.39 -14.50 -30.45
C MET A 578 4.12 -14.17 -31.92
N LYS A 579 3.93 -15.17 -32.76
CA LYS A 579 3.51 -14.97 -34.16
C LYS A 579 2.11 -14.36 -34.22
N GLN A 580 1.15 -14.94 -33.50
CA GLN A 580 -0.22 -14.42 -33.41
C GLN A 580 -0.23 -12.98 -32.87
N TYR A 581 0.49 -12.70 -31.78
CA TYR A 581 0.59 -11.36 -31.21
C TYR A 581 1.10 -10.35 -32.25
N LYS A 582 2.18 -10.66 -32.97
CA LYS A 582 2.68 -9.78 -34.05
C LYS A 582 1.62 -9.48 -35.12
N GLU A 583 0.78 -10.46 -35.44
CA GLU A 583 -0.26 -10.35 -36.46
C GLU A 583 -1.50 -9.60 -35.96
N THR A 584 -1.88 -9.73 -34.68
CA THR A 584 -3.19 -9.28 -34.19
C THR A 584 -3.16 -8.22 -33.08
N HIS A 585 -2.02 -7.93 -32.45
CA HIS A 585 -1.96 -7.04 -31.27
C HIS A 585 -2.55 -5.65 -31.53
N THR A 586 -2.28 -5.03 -32.68
CA THR A 586 -2.83 -3.69 -33.00
C THR A 586 -4.36 -3.69 -33.04
N HIS A 587 -4.97 -4.77 -33.51
CA HIS A 587 -6.42 -4.93 -33.52
C HIS A 587 -6.95 -5.10 -32.09
N VAL A 588 -6.34 -6.00 -31.30
CA VAL A 588 -6.70 -6.25 -29.89
C VAL A 588 -6.58 -4.97 -29.06
N GLU A 589 -5.50 -4.21 -29.22
CA GLU A 589 -5.29 -2.93 -28.55
C GLU A 589 -6.37 -1.91 -28.87
N ARG A 590 -6.77 -1.84 -30.15
CA ARG A 590 -7.85 -0.95 -30.59
C ARG A 590 -9.18 -1.37 -29.97
N GLU A 591 -9.52 -2.65 -29.97
CA GLU A 591 -10.77 -3.14 -29.38
C GLU A 591 -10.86 -2.81 -27.88
N PHE A 592 -9.79 -3.04 -27.11
CA PHE A 592 -9.74 -2.66 -25.70
C PHE A 592 -9.93 -1.16 -25.49
N ARG A 593 -9.34 -0.32 -26.35
CA ARG A 593 -9.44 1.13 -26.26
C ARG A 593 -10.83 1.64 -26.61
N GLU A 594 -11.45 1.10 -27.66
CA GLU A 594 -12.79 1.48 -28.12
C GLU A 594 -13.89 1.08 -27.12
N HIS A 595 -13.70 -0.01 -26.37
CA HIS A 595 -14.68 -0.50 -25.38
C HIS A 595 -14.32 -0.16 -23.93
N ARG A 596 -13.29 0.66 -23.71
CA ARG A 596 -12.91 1.08 -22.35
C ARG A 596 -14.07 1.77 -21.64
N ASP A 597 -14.74 2.70 -22.32
CA ASP A 597 -15.80 3.50 -21.72
C ASP A 597 -17.02 2.63 -21.34
N GLU A 598 -17.28 1.54 -22.08
CA GLU A 598 -18.25 0.52 -21.69
C GLU A 598 -17.81 -0.20 -20.41
N MET A 599 -16.58 -0.73 -20.39
CA MET A 599 -16.03 -1.47 -19.24
C MET A 599 -15.92 -0.63 -17.96
N THR A 600 -15.82 0.70 -18.08
CA THR A 600 -15.75 1.63 -16.94
C THR A 600 -17.08 2.34 -16.66
N SER A 601 -18.18 1.90 -17.28
CA SER A 601 -19.51 2.47 -17.08
C SER A 601 -20.26 1.82 -15.93
N GLU A 602 -21.13 2.60 -15.28
CA GLU A 602 -22.10 2.11 -14.30
C GLU A 602 -22.99 1.01 -14.87
N SER A 603 -23.49 1.16 -16.10
CA SER A 603 -24.36 0.17 -16.74
C SER A 603 -23.71 -1.20 -16.87
N PHE A 604 -22.43 -1.23 -17.23
CA PHE A 604 -21.67 -2.47 -17.28
C PHE A 604 -21.49 -3.04 -15.88
N TRP A 605 -21.03 -2.23 -14.92
CA TRP A 605 -20.71 -2.69 -13.58
C TRP A 605 -21.94 -3.18 -12.80
N ARG A 606 -23.10 -2.52 -12.93
CA ARG A 606 -24.36 -2.98 -12.33
C ARG A 606 -24.76 -4.36 -12.83
N LYS A 607 -24.64 -4.59 -14.14
CA LYS A 607 -24.90 -5.89 -14.75
C LYS A 607 -23.86 -6.93 -14.33
N TYR A 608 -22.58 -6.57 -14.33
CA TYR A 608 -21.47 -7.46 -13.99
C TYR A 608 -21.50 -7.92 -12.52
N LEU A 609 -21.94 -7.04 -11.62
CA LEU A 609 -22.07 -7.28 -10.18
C LEU A 609 -23.45 -7.82 -9.77
N GLU A 610 -24.40 -7.93 -10.72
CA GLU A 610 -25.78 -8.35 -10.49
C GLU A 610 -26.52 -7.50 -9.43
N ILE A 611 -26.25 -6.18 -9.37
CA ILE A 611 -26.81 -5.29 -8.33
C ILE A 611 -28.34 -5.17 -8.45
N ASP A 612 -28.85 -5.10 -9.68
CA ASP A 612 -30.27 -4.86 -9.94
C ASP A 612 -31.10 -6.16 -10.08
N GLN A 613 -30.45 -7.33 -9.99
CA GLN A 613 -31.12 -8.63 -10.04
C GLN A 613 -31.49 -9.05 -8.62
N LYS A 614 -32.72 -8.72 -8.21
CA LYS A 614 -33.33 -9.20 -6.95
C LYS A 614 -33.94 -10.59 -7.12
#